data_AF-A0A6B2LKW1-F1
#
_entry.id   AF-A0A6B2LKW1-F1
#
_cell.length_a   1.000
_cell.length_b   1.000
_cell.length_c   1.000
_cell.angle_alpha   90.00
_cell.angle_beta   90.00
_cell.angle_gamma   90.00
#
_symmetry.space_group_name_H-M   'P 1'
#
loop_
_entity.id
_entity.type
_entity.pdbx_description
1 polymer ?
#
loop_
_entity_poly.entity_id
_entity_poly.type
_entity_poly.pdbx_seq_one_letter_code
_entity_poly.pdbx_strand_id
1 'polypeptide(L)'
;MHVPHRANDIPAEFKKILGNLKYDHVFVTGNLTSKEMYDYLRGLTNELHVVSGEFDEIKKWPESKIVTVFDFKFGLNHGHSVVPWGDKESLYFMAKQYECDVLITGNTFEKTVFENNSKLFLNPGTGTGAYSIYSVETIPSFLVLDVKKSNIKIYSYELKDGDVKVSLANYDKT
;
A
#
# COMPACT_ATOMS: atom_id res chain seq x y z
N MET A 1 5.22 5.41 -5.64
CA MET A 1 5.34 6.89 -5.54
C MET A 1 6.02 7.49 -6.76
N HIS A 2 7.14 6.91 -7.23
CA HIS A 2 7.90 7.34 -8.40
C HIS A 2 8.32 8.81 -8.36
N VAL A 3 8.73 9.31 -7.20
CA VAL A 3 9.25 10.67 -7.06
C VAL A 3 10.78 10.62 -7.13
N PRO A 4 11.44 11.33 -8.06
CA PRO A 4 10.90 12.34 -8.97
C PRO A 4 10.53 11.84 -10.38
N HIS A 5 10.75 10.57 -10.71
CA HIS A 5 10.73 10.10 -12.11
C HIS A 5 9.39 10.23 -12.84
N ARG A 6 8.26 10.09 -12.14
CA ARG A 6 6.90 10.12 -12.74
C ARG A 6 5.93 11.05 -12.02
N ALA A 7 6.34 11.59 -10.87
CA ALA A 7 5.56 12.54 -10.11
C ALA A 7 6.49 13.49 -9.36
N ASN A 8 6.05 14.72 -9.14
CA ASN A 8 6.83 15.71 -8.40
C ASN A 8 6.73 15.50 -6.90
N ASP A 9 5.54 15.15 -6.39
CA ASP A 9 5.28 15.03 -4.96
C ASP A 9 3.94 14.32 -4.66
N ILE A 10 3.68 14.05 -3.39
CA ILE A 10 2.35 13.67 -2.89
C ILE A 10 1.40 14.88 -2.97
N PRO A 11 0.13 14.72 -3.41
CA PRO A 11 -0.86 15.78 -3.37
C PRO A 11 -0.96 16.48 -2.01
N ALA A 12 -1.15 17.79 -2.02
CA ALA A 12 -1.15 18.61 -0.81
C ALA A 12 -2.27 18.21 0.16
N GLU A 13 -3.42 17.81 -0.38
CA GLU A 13 -4.58 17.31 0.35
C GLU A 13 -4.22 16.06 1.16
N PHE A 14 -3.46 15.13 0.57
CA PHE A 14 -3.00 13.93 1.24
C PHE A 14 -1.95 14.24 2.29
N LYS A 15 -0.99 15.13 2.02
CA LYS A 15 -0.01 15.55 3.03
C LYS A 15 -0.65 16.14 4.28
N LYS A 16 -1.71 16.94 4.13
CA LYS A 16 -2.48 17.47 5.27
C LYS A 16 -3.11 16.36 6.10
N ILE A 17 -3.73 15.36 5.45
CA ILE A 17 -4.35 14.22 6.14
C ILE A 17 -3.28 13.39 6.85
N LEU A 18 -2.21 13.03 6.14
CA LEU A 18 -1.11 12.21 6.67
C LEU A 18 -0.38 12.90 7.83
N GLY A 19 -0.16 14.22 7.75
CA GLY A 19 0.55 14.98 8.79
C GLY A 19 -0.26 15.21 10.07
N ASN A 20 -1.59 15.10 10.00
CA ASN A 20 -2.47 15.30 11.16
C ASN A 20 -2.66 14.04 12.02
N LEU A 21 -2.20 12.90 11.54
CA LEU A 21 -2.35 11.60 12.21
C LEU A 21 -0.98 11.07 12.64
N LYS A 22 -0.98 10.29 13.72
CA LYS A 22 0.17 9.46 14.09
C LYS A 22 -0.14 8.02 13.72
N TYR A 23 0.84 7.35 13.12
CA TYR A 23 0.70 5.97 12.68
C TYR A 23 1.63 5.09 13.48
N ASP A 24 1.08 4.00 14.04
CA ASP A 24 1.90 2.99 14.71
C ASP A 24 2.80 2.27 13.71
N HIS A 25 2.27 1.96 12.52
CA HIS A 25 2.97 1.31 11.41
C HIS A 25 2.67 2.00 10.08
N VAL A 26 3.66 2.07 9.18
CA VAL A 26 3.49 2.47 7.78
C VAL A 26 4.04 1.39 6.86
N PHE A 27 3.19 0.87 5.99
CA PHE A 27 3.54 -0.12 4.97
C PHE A 27 3.70 0.56 3.62
N VAL A 28 4.84 0.34 2.97
CA VAL A 28 5.20 0.93 1.68
C VAL A 28 5.51 -0.17 0.70
N THR A 29 4.72 -0.26 -0.36
CA THR A 29 4.85 -1.29 -1.40
C THR A 29 6.06 -1.10 -2.30
N GLY A 30 6.77 0.03 -2.21
CA GLY A 30 8.00 0.31 -2.97
C GLY A 30 7.80 1.42 -4.01
N ASN A 31 8.75 1.50 -4.94
CA ASN A 31 8.89 2.58 -5.92
C ASN A 31 8.81 3.96 -5.25
N LEU A 32 9.62 4.16 -4.20
CA LEU A 32 9.81 5.46 -3.56
C LEU A 32 10.72 6.34 -4.39
N THR A 33 11.78 5.76 -4.95
CA THR A 33 12.75 6.36 -5.88
C THR A 33 13.51 7.60 -5.40
N SER A 34 13.27 8.08 -4.18
CA SER A 34 14.01 9.19 -3.57
C SER A 34 14.18 9.00 -2.05
N LYS A 35 15.33 9.44 -1.54
CA LYS A 35 15.62 9.49 -0.10
C LYS A 35 14.68 10.45 0.63
N GLU A 36 14.32 11.57 -0.01
CA GLU A 36 13.40 12.56 0.56
C GLU A 36 12.03 11.96 0.86
N MET A 37 11.49 11.13 -0.05
CA MET A 37 10.21 10.45 0.19
C MET A 37 10.32 9.43 1.32
N TYR A 38 11.44 8.71 1.41
CA TYR A 38 11.71 7.80 2.52
C TYR A 38 11.76 8.56 3.87
N ASP A 39 12.50 9.66 3.92
CA ASP A 39 12.66 10.48 5.13
C ASP A 39 11.31 11.09 5.57
N TYR A 40 10.49 11.55 4.60
CA TYR A 40 9.13 12.02 4.87
C TYR A 40 8.27 10.92 5.53
N LEU A 41 8.22 9.71 4.95
CA LEU A 41 7.44 8.61 5.50
C LEU A 41 8.00 8.11 6.84
N ARG A 42 9.32 8.19 7.04
CA ARG A 42 9.96 7.88 8.32
C ARG A 42 9.59 8.89 9.41
N GLY A 43 9.28 10.14 9.05
CA GLY A 43 8.76 11.14 9.98
C GLY A 43 7.34 10.85 10.47
N LEU A 44 6.55 10.06 9.74
CA LEU A 44 5.16 9.72 10.09
C LEU A 44 5.05 8.59 11.13
N THR A 45 6.08 7.75 11.27
CA THR A 45 6.04 6.57 12.14
C THR A 45 7.41 6.09 12.59
N ASN A 46 7.44 5.43 13.75
CA ASN A 46 8.62 4.71 14.21
C ASN A 46 8.78 3.33 13.56
N GLU A 47 7.70 2.73 13.03
CA GLU A 47 7.71 1.41 12.38
C GLU A 47 7.41 1.53 10.89
N LEU A 48 8.44 1.88 10.12
CA LEU A 48 8.37 2.00 8.66
C LEU A 48 8.78 0.68 8.01
N HIS A 49 7.85 0.07 7.27
CA HIS A 49 8.03 -1.18 6.56
C HIS A 49 8.04 -0.91 5.05
N VAL A 50 9.20 -1.10 4.42
CA VAL A 50 9.39 -0.87 2.98
C VAL A 50 9.87 -2.16 2.33
N VAL A 51 9.30 -2.50 1.17
CA VAL A 51 9.79 -3.54 0.28
C VAL A 51 10.30 -2.93 -1.03
N SER A 52 11.17 -3.64 -1.73
CA SER A 52 11.77 -3.14 -2.96
C SER A 52 10.75 -3.15 -4.10
N GLY A 53 10.53 -1.98 -4.70
CA GLY A 53 9.93 -1.87 -6.01
C GLY A 53 10.94 -2.11 -7.13
N GLU A 54 10.44 -2.18 -8.36
CA GLU A 54 11.24 -2.42 -9.57
C GLU A 54 12.19 -1.26 -9.90
N PHE A 55 11.86 -0.05 -9.46
CA PHE A 55 12.63 1.18 -9.75
C PHE A 55 13.39 1.71 -8.52
N ASP A 56 13.44 0.98 -7.42
CA ASP A 56 14.15 1.41 -6.21
C ASP A 56 15.64 1.07 -6.28
N GLU A 57 16.47 2.07 -6.58
CA GLU A 57 17.92 1.89 -6.76
C GLU A 57 18.75 2.23 -5.51
N ILE A 58 18.22 3.10 -4.63
CA ILE A 58 19.00 3.78 -3.60
C ILE A 58 19.32 2.88 -2.40
N LYS A 59 18.42 1.96 -2.04
CA LYS A 59 18.56 1.11 -0.85
C LYS A 59 18.01 -0.28 -1.15
N LYS A 60 18.80 -1.31 -0.86
CA LYS A 60 18.37 -2.72 -0.99
C LYS A 60 17.37 -3.05 0.12
N TRP A 61 16.10 -2.75 -0.12
CA TRP A 61 14.99 -3.23 0.69
C TRP A 61 14.72 -4.70 0.37
N PRO A 62 14.12 -5.46 1.30
CA PRO A 62 13.73 -6.84 1.01
C PRO A 62 12.63 -6.88 -0.05
N GLU A 63 12.56 -7.96 -0.84
CA GLU A 63 11.49 -8.14 -1.84
C GLU A 63 10.11 -8.32 -1.20
N SER A 64 10.08 -8.95 -0.02
CA SER A 64 8.87 -9.14 0.76
C SER A 64 9.15 -8.96 2.25
N LYS A 65 8.11 -8.63 3.02
CA LYS A 65 8.20 -8.51 4.47
C LYS A 65 6.92 -9.03 5.11
N ILE A 66 7.08 -9.73 6.23
CA ILE A 66 5.95 -10.19 7.03
C ILE A 66 6.00 -9.48 8.39
N VAL A 67 4.87 -8.91 8.81
CA VAL A 67 4.75 -8.13 10.05
C VAL A 67 3.49 -8.58 10.77
N THR A 68 3.62 -8.90 12.06
CA THR A 68 2.47 -9.25 12.89
C THR A 68 2.03 -8.03 13.66
N VAL A 69 0.75 -7.67 13.57
CA VAL A 69 0.12 -6.58 14.32
C VAL A 69 -1.18 -7.12 14.90
N PHE A 70 -1.28 -7.16 16.23
CA PHE A 70 -2.34 -7.90 16.95
C PHE A 70 -2.47 -9.34 16.45
N ASP A 71 -3.67 -9.79 16.10
CA ASP A 71 -3.94 -11.16 15.65
C ASP A 71 -3.73 -11.33 14.14
N PHE A 72 -3.26 -10.30 13.43
CA PHE A 72 -3.08 -10.30 11.99
C PHE A 72 -1.61 -10.41 11.59
N LYS A 73 -1.34 -11.32 10.65
CA LYS A 73 -0.07 -11.38 9.93
C LYS A 73 -0.22 -10.64 8.60
N PHE A 74 0.48 -9.52 8.44
CA PHE A 74 0.53 -8.71 7.23
C PHE A 74 1.71 -9.15 6.36
N GLY A 75 1.43 -9.62 5.15
CA GLY A 75 2.41 -9.82 4.09
C GLY A 75 2.51 -8.57 3.23
N LEU A 76 3.72 -8.11 2.92
CA LEU A 76 3.99 -6.96 2.09
C LEU A 76 4.88 -7.38 0.92
N ASN A 77 4.49 -7.02 -0.30
CA ASN A 77 5.26 -7.23 -1.53
C ASN A 77 4.95 -6.09 -2.52
N HIS A 78 5.87 -5.73 -3.41
CA HIS A 78 5.58 -4.72 -4.44
C HIS A 78 4.51 -5.19 -5.44
N GLY A 79 4.47 -6.49 -5.78
CA GLY A 79 3.50 -7.07 -6.70
C GLY A 79 3.97 -7.22 -8.15
N HIS A 80 5.16 -6.71 -8.49
CA HIS A 80 5.76 -6.90 -9.83
C HIS A 80 6.09 -8.37 -10.14
N SER A 81 6.30 -9.18 -9.10
CA SER A 81 6.54 -10.63 -9.20
C SER A 81 5.27 -11.47 -9.33
N VAL A 82 4.08 -10.88 -9.19
CA VAL A 82 2.80 -11.58 -9.37
C VAL A 82 2.48 -11.62 -10.86
N VAL A 83 2.32 -12.80 -11.47
CA VAL A 83 2.03 -12.91 -12.91
C VAL A 83 0.79 -13.79 -13.13
N PRO A 84 -0.29 -13.28 -13.76
CA PRO A 84 -0.47 -11.92 -14.27
C PRO A 84 -0.59 -10.85 -13.16
N TRP A 85 -0.26 -9.60 -13.48
CA TRP A 85 -0.34 -8.49 -12.52
C TRP A 85 -1.76 -8.33 -11.97
N GLY A 86 -1.89 -8.35 -10.65
CA GLY A 86 -3.18 -8.19 -9.96
C GLY A 86 -4.09 -9.42 -10.00
N ASP A 87 -3.64 -10.54 -10.55
CA ASP A 87 -4.44 -11.77 -10.61
C ASP A 87 -4.79 -12.29 -9.22
N LYS A 88 -6.08 -12.55 -8.98
CA LYS A 88 -6.62 -12.90 -7.65
C LYS A 88 -6.14 -14.26 -7.17
N GLU A 89 -5.98 -15.23 -8.07
CA GLU A 89 -5.50 -16.57 -7.71
C GLU A 89 -4.02 -16.52 -7.34
N SER A 90 -3.22 -15.83 -8.15
CA SER A 90 -1.79 -15.62 -7.92
C SER A 90 -1.52 -14.90 -6.59
N LEU A 91 -2.29 -13.85 -6.29
CA LEU A 91 -2.24 -13.17 -5.00
C LEU A 91 -2.62 -14.11 -3.85
N TYR A 92 -3.65 -14.94 -4.02
CA TYR A 92 -4.06 -15.91 -3.01
C TYR A 92 -2.98 -16.96 -2.72
N PHE A 93 -2.30 -17.48 -3.75
CA PHE A 93 -1.17 -18.39 -3.57
C PHE A 93 0.01 -17.71 -2.86
N MET A 94 0.31 -16.44 -3.19
CA MET A 94 1.32 -15.66 -2.47
C MET A 94 0.95 -15.49 -0.99
N ALA A 95 -0.30 -15.17 -0.68
CA ALA A 95 -0.75 -15.05 0.71
C ALA A 95 -0.66 -16.38 1.48
N LYS A 96 -0.90 -17.51 0.82
CA LYS A 96 -0.66 -18.84 1.39
C LYS A 96 0.83 -19.09 1.65
N GLN A 97 1.69 -18.78 0.70
CA GLN A 97 3.14 -18.95 0.83
C GLN A 97 3.71 -18.11 1.98
N TYR A 98 3.21 -16.90 2.18
CA TYR A 98 3.60 -16.04 3.31
C TYR A 98 2.89 -16.38 4.62
N GLU A 99 1.91 -17.28 4.55
CA GLU A 99 1.01 -17.66 5.64
C GLU A 99 0.38 -16.42 6.31
N CYS A 100 0.04 -15.41 5.51
CA CYS A 100 -0.46 -14.12 6.00
C CYS A 100 -2.00 -14.04 5.94
N ASP A 101 -2.58 -13.24 6.82
CA ASP A 101 -4.03 -12.96 6.85
C ASP A 101 -4.39 -11.80 5.92
N VAL A 102 -3.50 -10.81 5.87
CA VAL A 102 -3.63 -9.61 5.04
C VAL A 102 -2.43 -9.55 4.09
N LEU A 103 -2.68 -9.55 2.78
CA LEU A 103 -1.64 -9.34 1.78
C LEU A 103 -1.74 -7.93 1.20
N ILE A 104 -0.66 -7.16 1.30
CA ILE A 104 -0.51 -5.82 0.75
C ILE A 104 0.38 -5.89 -0.49
N THR A 105 -0.16 -5.55 -1.65
CA THR A 105 0.58 -5.45 -2.92
C THR A 105 0.39 -4.10 -3.60
N GLY A 106 1.23 -3.78 -4.58
CA GLY A 106 1.13 -2.58 -5.40
C GLY A 106 1.18 -2.92 -6.89
N ASN A 107 2.06 -2.23 -7.62
CA ASN A 107 2.39 -2.44 -9.04
C ASN A 107 1.28 -2.17 -10.07
N THR A 108 0.00 -2.41 -9.77
CA THR A 108 -1.11 -2.13 -10.71
C THR A 108 -1.48 -0.66 -10.77
N PHE A 109 -1.07 0.14 -9.77
CA PHE A 109 -1.43 1.55 -9.55
C PHE A 109 -2.93 1.78 -9.27
N GLU A 110 -3.70 0.71 -9.18
CA GLU A 110 -5.13 0.75 -8.89
C GLU A 110 -5.39 0.33 -7.46
N LYS A 111 -6.06 1.21 -6.70
CA LYS A 111 -6.47 0.89 -5.34
C LYS A 111 -7.52 -0.22 -5.36
N THR A 112 -7.24 -1.32 -4.69
CA THR A 112 -8.19 -2.44 -4.52
C THR A 112 -8.23 -2.91 -3.07
N VAL A 113 -9.43 -3.28 -2.63
CA VAL A 113 -9.68 -3.88 -1.32
C VAL A 113 -10.67 -5.00 -1.57
N PHE A 114 -10.26 -6.24 -1.33
CA PHE A 114 -11.15 -7.38 -1.50
C PHE A 114 -10.80 -8.51 -0.54
N GLU A 115 -11.80 -9.33 -0.24
CA GLU A 115 -11.63 -10.56 0.52
C GLU A 115 -11.68 -11.75 -0.46
N ASN A 116 -10.82 -12.75 -0.24
CA ASN A 116 -10.89 -14.02 -0.94
C ASN A 116 -10.46 -15.14 0.01
N ASN A 117 -11.30 -16.17 0.15
CA ASN A 117 -11.04 -17.33 1.02
C ASN A 117 -10.61 -16.94 2.45
N SER A 118 -11.37 -16.03 3.08
CA SER A 118 -11.14 -15.48 4.42
C SER A 118 -9.79 -14.75 4.60
N LYS A 119 -9.13 -14.35 3.53
CA LYS A 119 -7.94 -13.49 3.55
C LYS A 119 -8.26 -12.13 2.95
N LEU A 120 -7.66 -11.08 3.50
CA LEU A 120 -7.81 -9.72 3.02
C LEU A 120 -6.68 -9.35 2.07
N PHE A 121 -7.02 -8.75 0.93
CA PHE A 121 -6.09 -8.28 -0.07
C PHE A 121 -6.23 -6.78 -0.25
N LEU A 122 -5.11 -6.08 -0.08
CA LEU A 122 -5.03 -4.64 -0.11
C LEU A 122 -4.04 -4.20 -1.18
N ASN A 123 -4.47 -3.28 -2.02
CA ASN A 123 -3.58 -2.51 -2.86
C ASN A 123 -3.89 -1.04 -2.64
N PRO A 124 -2.93 -0.22 -2.15
CA PRO A 124 -3.18 1.18 -1.88
C PRO A 124 -3.26 2.04 -3.14
N GLY A 125 -2.96 1.49 -4.32
CA GLY A 125 -2.83 2.24 -5.55
C GLY A 125 -1.53 3.04 -5.58
N THR A 126 -1.60 4.29 -6.07
CA THR A 126 -0.44 5.18 -6.17
C THR A 126 -0.65 6.43 -5.33
N GLY A 127 0.21 6.68 -4.33
CA GLY A 127 0.09 7.86 -3.46
C GLY A 127 0.27 9.22 -4.17
N THR A 128 0.75 9.22 -5.42
CA THR A 128 1.05 10.42 -6.19
C THR A 128 0.23 10.56 -7.47
N GLY A 129 -0.51 9.53 -7.89
CA GLY A 129 -1.14 9.50 -9.22
C GLY A 129 -0.14 9.30 -10.37
N ALA A 130 1.08 8.84 -10.08
CA ALA A 130 2.08 8.54 -11.11
C ALA A 130 1.54 7.61 -12.20
N TYR A 131 1.90 7.89 -13.47
CA TYR A 131 1.47 7.09 -14.62
C TYR A 131 1.93 5.62 -14.53
N SER A 132 1.06 4.74 -15.06
CA SER A 132 1.26 3.30 -15.19
C SER A 132 1.05 2.85 -16.63
N ILE A 133 1.83 1.87 -17.09
CA ILE A 133 1.59 1.20 -18.37
C ILE A 133 0.43 0.20 -18.32
N TYR A 134 -0.01 -0.16 -17.11
CA TYR A 134 -1.07 -1.14 -16.89
C TYR A 134 -2.46 -0.49 -16.80
N SER A 135 -2.55 0.66 -16.12
CA SER A 135 -3.82 1.35 -15.89
C SER A 135 -3.92 2.60 -16.77
N VAL A 136 -5.07 2.77 -17.43
CA VAL A 136 -5.34 3.90 -18.33
C VAL A 136 -5.47 5.21 -17.55
N GLU A 137 -6.00 5.14 -16.33
CA GLU A 137 -6.23 6.29 -15.46
C GLU A 137 -5.76 5.97 -14.04
N THR A 138 -4.76 6.72 -13.57
CA THR A 138 -4.18 6.54 -12.25
C THR A 138 -4.71 7.60 -11.29
N ILE A 139 -5.57 7.20 -10.37
CA ILE A 139 -6.13 8.07 -9.34
C ILE A 139 -5.22 8.03 -8.10
N PRO A 140 -4.70 9.19 -7.61
CA PRO A 140 -3.93 9.23 -6.38
C PRO A 140 -4.72 8.61 -5.23
N SER A 141 -4.12 7.66 -4.53
CA SER A 141 -4.80 6.92 -3.47
C SER A 141 -3.86 6.36 -2.40
N PHE A 142 -4.40 6.16 -1.20
CA PHE A 142 -3.77 5.44 -0.11
C PHE A 142 -4.82 4.83 0.83
N LEU A 143 -4.38 3.93 1.70
CA LEU A 143 -5.23 3.29 2.71
C LEU A 143 -4.79 3.68 4.12
N VAL A 144 -5.75 3.85 5.02
CA VAL A 144 -5.52 3.90 6.47
C VAL A 144 -6.29 2.75 7.11
N LEU A 145 -5.62 1.99 7.97
CA LEU A 145 -6.20 0.84 8.64
C LEU A 145 -6.35 1.15 10.14
N ASP A 146 -7.55 0.98 10.70
CA ASP A 146 -7.78 0.91 12.14
C ASP A 146 -7.89 -0.56 12.51
N VAL A 147 -6.80 -1.12 13.05
CA VAL A 147 -6.67 -2.55 13.37
C VAL A 147 -6.93 -2.74 14.87
N LYS A 148 -7.92 -3.57 15.21
CA LYS A 148 -8.30 -3.84 16.61
C LYS A 148 -8.55 -5.33 16.81
N LYS A 149 -7.68 -6.01 17.56
CA LYS A 149 -7.76 -7.46 17.83
C LYS A 149 -7.87 -8.25 16.51
N SER A 150 -9.08 -8.72 16.21
CA SER A 150 -9.45 -9.52 15.04
C SER A 150 -10.33 -8.76 14.03
N ASN A 151 -10.43 -7.43 14.11
CA ASN A 151 -11.16 -6.59 13.15
C ASN A 151 -10.23 -5.54 12.51
N ILE A 152 -10.47 -5.23 11.23
CA ILE A 152 -9.81 -4.15 10.50
C ILE A 152 -10.88 -3.26 9.86
N LYS A 153 -10.84 -1.96 10.17
CA LYS A 153 -11.53 -0.94 9.36
C LYS A 153 -10.57 -0.36 8.34
N ILE A 154 -10.96 -0.38 7.07
CA ILE A 154 -10.15 0.08 5.95
C ILE A 154 -10.75 1.37 5.41
N TYR A 155 -10.03 2.48 5.57
CA TYR A 155 -10.35 3.77 4.98
C TYR A 155 -9.56 3.94 3.70
N SER A 156 -10.25 4.00 2.56
CA SER A 156 -9.61 4.26 1.26
C SER A 156 -9.78 5.73 0.90
N TYR A 157 -8.67 6.41 0.67
CA TYR A 157 -8.63 7.81 0.24
C TYR A 157 -8.29 7.85 -1.24
N GLU A 158 -9.11 8.53 -2.05
CA GLU A 158 -8.89 8.74 -3.49
C GLU A 158 -9.05 10.23 -3.81
N LEU A 159 -8.11 10.82 -4.55
CA LEU A 159 -8.21 12.21 -5.00
C LEU A 159 -8.85 12.26 -6.40
N LYS A 160 -10.10 12.72 -6.48
CA LYS A 160 -10.86 12.83 -7.73
C LYS A 160 -11.35 14.26 -7.91
N ASP A 161 -11.08 14.86 -9.06
CA ASP A 161 -11.48 16.24 -9.39
C ASP A 161 -11.05 17.29 -8.36
N GLY A 162 -9.90 17.07 -7.71
CA GLY A 162 -9.37 17.94 -6.64
C GLY A 162 -9.96 17.70 -5.25
N ASP A 163 -10.96 16.81 -5.13
CA ASP A 163 -11.58 16.44 -3.86
C ASP A 163 -11.09 15.07 -3.36
N VAL A 164 -10.82 14.98 -2.06
CA VAL A 164 -10.53 13.69 -1.41
C VAL A 164 -11.84 12.98 -1.11
N LYS A 165 -12.09 11.86 -1.78
CA LYS A 165 -13.18 10.94 -1.48
C LYS A 165 -12.69 9.84 -0.55
N VAL A 166 -13.53 9.48 0.42
CA VAL A 166 -13.23 8.44 1.40
C VAL A 166 -14.27 7.34 1.33
N SER A 167 -13.84 6.09 1.25
CA SER A 167 -14.71 4.92 1.39
C SER A 167 -14.26 4.04 2.56
N LEU A 168 -15.22 3.35 3.18
CA LEU A 168 -15.00 2.51 4.36
C LEU A 168 -15.38 1.06 4.03
N ALA A 169 -14.49 0.13 4.36
CA ALA A 169 -14.76 -1.30 4.41
C ALA A 169 -14.38 -1.87 5.78
N ASN A 170 -14.96 -3.01 6.14
CA ASN A 170 -14.64 -3.74 7.36
C ASN A 170 -14.23 -5.17 7.00
N TYR A 171 -13.29 -5.72 7.75
CA TYR A 171 -12.87 -7.11 7.65
C TYR A 171 -12.74 -7.69 9.05
N ASP A 172 -13.37 -8.84 9.28
CA ASP A 172 -13.32 -9.59 10.52
C ASP A 172 -12.60 -10.91 10.27
N LYS A 173 -11.58 -11.20 11.08
CA LYS A 173 -10.90 -12.48 11.04
C LYS A 173 -11.84 -13.55 11.58
N THR A 174 -12.18 -14.52 10.73
CA THR A 174 -12.98 -15.70 11.09
C THR A 174 -12.16 -16.79 11.76
#